data_AF-A0A0D2M2M0-F1
#
_entry.id   AF-A0A0D2M2M0-F1
#
_cell.length_a   1.000
_cell.length_b   1.000
_cell.length_c   1.000
_cell.angle_alpha   90.00
_cell.angle_beta   90.00
_cell.angle_gamma   90.00
#
_symmetry.space_group_name_H-M   'P 1'
#
loop_
_entity.id
_entity.type
_entity.pdbx_description
1 polymer ?
#
loop_
_entity_poly.entity_id
_entity_poly.type
_entity_poly.pdbx_seq_one_letter_code
_entity_poly.pdbx_strand_id
1 'polypeptide(L)'
;MKVRWSSTYVMLRRAVELKPFLNEFIYQTGREESDTAKRAKIDALVLSREEWQAFSYENAPTLHNALPALEALHNFWTHYSELDEYAVFEDGLEAALAKIADYYEKTSTSHAYTFAMLLDPETKMDHFKRHWSADLQQRVLDAAEETFKERYLEMYGPGSRGPPKTSKKGSTVPLPRHHHRLLIAMLPQNLGLQNFINTSMVLMKYRMV
;
A
#
# COMPACT_ATOMS: atom_id res chain seq x y z
N MET A 1 23.21 1.19 -16.63
CA MET A 1 22.73 1.38 -15.25
C MET A 1 22.66 0.02 -14.56
N LYS A 2 23.31 -0.13 -13.41
CA LYS A 2 23.22 -1.36 -12.59
C LYS A 2 21.91 -1.26 -11.79
N VAL A 3 20.85 -1.85 -12.33
CA VAL A 3 19.50 -1.76 -11.76
C VAL A 3 19.46 -2.55 -10.45
N ARG A 4 18.97 -1.93 -9.37
CA ARG A 4 18.81 -2.57 -8.05
C ARG A 4 17.91 -3.81 -8.09
N TRP A 5 17.14 -4.02 -9.15
CA TRP A 5 16.33 -5.22 -9.37
C TRP A 5 17.11 -6.45 -9.80
N SER A 6 18.42 -6.34 -10.09
CA SER A 6 19.25 -7.53 -10.22
C SER A 6 19.35 -8.30 -8.91
N SER A 7 19.21 -7.65 -7.75
CA SER A 7 19.26 -8.36 -6.47
C SER A 7 18.03 -9.24 -6.27
N THR A 8 16.82 -8.79 -6.61
CA THR A 8 15.61 -9.61 -6.54
C THR A 8 15.67 -10.76 -7.55
N TYR A 9 16.11 -10.49 -8.78
CA TYR A 9 16.32 -11.52 -9.78
C TYR A 9 17.36 -12.57 -9.34
N VAL A 10 18.49 -12.13 -8.79
CA VAL A 10 19.55 -13.01 -8.28
C VAL A 10 19.07 -13.76 -7.04
N MET A 11 18.31 -13.12 -6.16
CA MET A 11 17.71 -13.75 -4.98
C MET A 11 16.71 -14.83 -5.38
N LEU A 12 15.81 -14.55 -6.32
CA LEU A 12 14.82 -15.52 -6.80
C LEU A 12 15.49 -16.68 -7.52
N ARG A 13 16.45 -16.39 -8.41
CA ARG A 13 17.25 -17.44 -9.06
C ARG A 13 17.98 -18.29 -8.02
N ARG A 14 18.60 -17.66 -7.02
CA ARG A 14 19.32 -18.35 -5.96
C ARG A 14 18.38 -19.16 -5.06
N ALA A 15 17.20 -18.66 -4.78
CA ALA A 15 16.18 -19.38 -4.01
C ALA A 15 15.65 -20.60 -4.79
N VAL A 16 15.52 -20.50 -6.12
CA VAL A 16 15.19 -21.66 -6.97
C VAL A 16 16.32 -22.69 -6.97
N GLU A 17 17.57 -22.26 -7.13
CA GLU A 17 18.74 -23.15 -7.06
C GLU A 17 18.88 -23.84 -5.69
N LEU A 18 18.58 -23.11 -4.62
CA LEU A 18 18.69 -23.59 -3.24
C LEU A 18 17.38 -24.15 -2.69
N LYS A 19 16.35 -24.30 -3.52
CA LYS A 19 15.01 -24.78 -3.10
C LYS A 19 15.04 -26.05 -2.25
N PRO A 20 15.88 -27.07 -2.53
CA PRO A 20 15.96 -28.26 -1.67
C PRO A 20 16.45 -27.94 -0.25
N PHE A 21 17.46 -27.08 -0.14
CA PHE A 21 18.03 -26.65 1.15
C PHE A 21 17.11 -25.68 1.88
N LEU A 22 16.38 -24.83 1.16
CA LEU A 22 15.36 -23.96 1.74
C LEU A 22 14.17 -24.78 2.25
N ASN A 23 13.75 -25.81 1.52
CA ASN A 23 12.71 -26.72 2.00
C ASN A 23 13.17 -27.48 3.25
N GLU A 24 14.41 -27.97 3.27
CA GLU A 24 14.99 -28.60 4.46
C GLU A 24 15.11 -27.61 5.61
N PHE A 25 15.61 -26.39 5.36
CA PHE A 25 15.69 -25.33 6.36
C PHE A 25 14.30 -24.98 6.91
N ILE A 26 13.31 -24.69 6.07
CA ILE A 26 11.93 -24.42 6.48
C ILE A 26 11.34 -25.61 7.23
N TYR A 27 11.65 -26.84 6.81
CA TYR A 27 11.25 -28.05 7.52
C TYR A 27 11.89 -28.15 8.91
N GLN A 28 13.18 -27.84 9.03
CA GLN A 28 13.93 -27.85 10.29
C GLN A 28 13.53 -26.69 11.22
N THR A 29 13.41 -25.45 10.71
CA THR A 29 12.86 -24.30 11.44
C THR A 29 11.41 -24.57 11.85
N GLY A 30 10.64 -25.24 10.99
CA GLY A 30 9.31 -25.73 11.29
C GLY A 30 9.27 -26.89 12.29
N ARG A 31 10.40 -27.56 12.57
CA ARG A 31 10.58 -28.52 13.66
C ARG A 31 11.10 -27.87 14.94
N GLU A 32 11.76 -26.72 14.85
CA GLU A 32 12.24 -25.95 16.01
C GLU A 32 11.10 -25.32 16.81
N GLU A 33 9.97 -24.97 16.16
CA GLU A 33 8.74 -24.60 16.87
C GLU A 33 7.88 -25.85 17.15
N SER A 34 8.20 -26.53 18.24
CA SER A 34 7.51 -27.76 18.68
C SER A 34 6.08 -27.49 19.19
N ASP A 35 5.75 -26.24 19.51
CA ASP A 35 4.44 -25.87 20.04
C ASP A 35 3.44 -25.60 18.91
N THR A 36 2.48 -26.52 18.77
CA THR A 36 1.40 -26.41 17.78
C THR A 36 0.56 -25.14 17.93
N ALA A 37 0.44 -24.60 19.15
CA ALA A 37 -0.32 -23.37 19.39
C ALA A 37 0.44 -22.13 18.91
N LYS A 38 1.77 -22.07 19.09
CA LYS A 38 2.60 -20.99 18.55
C LYS A 38 2.63 -21.00 17.03
N ARG A 39 2.69 -22.19 16.41
CA ARG A 39 2.60 -22.32 14.95
C ARG A 39 1.30 -21.75 14.40
N ALA A 40 0.16 -22.09 15.01
CA ALA A 40 -1.13 -21.56 14.60
C ALA A 40 -1.21 -20.02 14.72
N LYS A 41 -0.58 -19.44 15.75
CA LYS A 41 -0.48 -17.99 15.92
C LYS A 41 0.39 -17.33 14.86
N ILE A 42 1.53 -17.95 14.51
CA ILE A 42 2.37 -17.47 13.40
C ILE A 42 1.59 -17.54 12.08
N ASP A 43 0.90 -18.65 11.80
CA ASP A 43 0.08 -18.81 10.61
C ASP A 43 -1.04 -17.75 10.54
N ALA A 44 -1.62 -17.35 11.68
CA ALA A 44 -2.60 -16.27 11.75
C ALA A 44 -2.01 -14.87 11.46
N LEU A 45 -0.71 -14.66 11.65
CA LEU A 45 -0.02 -13.40 11.31
C LEU A 45 0.44 -13.34 9.85
N VAL A 46 0.39 -14.46 9.12
CA VAL A 46 0.79 -14.53 7.71
C VAL A 46 -0.32 -13.95 6.83
N LEU A 47 0.09 -13.06 5.91
CA LEU A 47 -0.84 -12.49 4.93
C LEU A 47 -1.35 -13.54 3.93
N SER A 48 -2.63 -13.47 3.66
CA SER A 48 -3.32 -14.20 2.59
C SER A 48 -2.78 -13.83 1.21
N ARG A 49 -3.06 -14.68 0.22
CA ARG A 49 -2.67 -14.42 -1.17
C ARG A 49 -3.26 -13.11 -1.67
N GLU A 50 -4.49 -12.82 -1.29
CA GLU A 50 -5.25 -11.65 -1.70
C GLU A 50 -4.59 -10.37 -1.16
N GLU A 51 -4.14 -10.39 0.10
CA GLU A 51 -3.40 -9.28 0.72
C GLU A 51 -2.04 -9.07 0.06
N TRP A 52 -1.33 -10.14 -0.29
CA TRP A 52 -0.08 -10.04 -1.07
C TRP A 52 -0.30 -9.44 -2.45
N GLN A 53 -1.39 -9.81 -3.12
CA GLN A 53 -1.73 -9.29 -4.44
C GLN A 53 -2.06 -7.80 -4.40
N ALA A 54 -2.61 -7.28 -3.30
CA ALA A 54 -2.85 -5.84 -3.15
C ALA A 54 -1.57 -5.01 -3.29
N PHE A 55 -0.41 -5.55 -2.88
CA PHE A 55 0.89 -4.90 -3.05
C PHE A 55 1.54 -5.17 -4.40
N SER A 56 1.48 -6.41 -4.88
CA SER A 56 2.37 -6.89 -5.95
C SER A 56 1.66 -7.79 -6.98
N TYR A 57 0.51 -7.36 -7.47
CA TYR A 57 -0.14 -8.02 -8.61
C TYR A 57 0.53 -7.63 -9.94
N GLU A 58 0.91 -8.63 -10.73
CA GLU A 58 1.69 -8.42 -11.96
C GLU A 58 0.82 -8.02 -13.17
N ASN A 59 -0.49 -8.30 -13.13
CA ASN A 59 -1.36 -8.13 -14.30
C ASN A 59 -2.17 -6.82 -14.29
N ALA A 60 -2.07 -6.01 -13.23
CA ALA A 60 -2.76 -4.73 -13.14
C ALA A 60 -1.96 -3.71 -12.31
N PRO A 61 -2.14 -2.39 -12.53
CA PRO A 61 -1.51 -1.38 -11.69
C PRO A 61 -1.98 -1.53 -10.23
N THR A 62 -1.07 -1.71 -9.28
CA THR A 62 -1.40 -1.84 -7.85
C THR A 62 -1.11 -0.60 -7.04
N LEU A 63 -0.55 0.45 -7.66
CA LEU A 63 -0.09 1.63 -6.93
C LEU A 63 -1.21 2.34 -6.15
N HIS A 64 -2.45 2.33 -6.68
CA HIS A 64 -3.63 2.86 -6.02
C HIS A 64 -4.03 2.08 -4.74
N ASN A 65 -3.60 0.82 -4.61
CA ASN A 65 -3.88 -0.02 -3.43
C ASN A 65 -2.80 0.08 -2.36
N ALA A 66 -1.64 0.69 -2.65
CA ALA A 66 -0.50 0.67 -1.73
C ALA A 66 -0.81 1.33 -0.37
N LEU A 67 -1.40 2.53 -0.35
CA LEU A 67 -1.79 3.21 0.89
C LEU A 67 -2.88 2.44 1.63
N PRO A 68 -4.01 2.03 0.99
CA PRO A 68 -5.01 1.18 1.62
C PRO A 68 -4.44 -0.12 2.22
N ALA A 69 -3.53 -0.78 1.50
CA ALA A 69 -2.94 -2.03 1.94
C ALA A 69 -1.99 -1.85 3.13
N LEU A 70 -1.19 -0.77 3.16
CA LEU A 70 -0.36 -0.43 4.32
C LEU A 70 -1.21 -0.12 5.56
N GLU A 71 -2.30 0.65 5.39
CA GLU A 71 -3.23 0.98 6.46
C GLU A 71 -3.95 -0.27 6.99
N ALA A 72 -4.41 -1.15 6.10
CA ALA A 72 -5.04 -2.41 6.46
C ALA A 72 -4.07 -3.32 7.23
N LEU A 73 -2.82 -3.44 6.76
CA LEU A 73 -1.79 -4.24 7.41
C LEU A 73 -1.43 -3.70 8.80
N HIS A 74 -1.30 -2.37 8.92
CA HIS A 74 -1.05 -1.73 10.21
C HIS A 74 -2.17 -2.05 11.20
N ASN A 75 -3.44 -1.94 10.77
CA ASN A 75 -4.59 -2.30 11.61
C ASN A 75 -4.57 -3.74 12.05
N PHE A 76 -4.31 -4.63 11.11
CA PHE A 76 -4.27 -6.06 11.36
C PHE A 76 -3.26 -6.39 12.45
N TRP A 77 -2.00 -5.95 12.31
CA TRP A 77 -0.98 -6.21 13.33
C TRP A 77 -1.16 -5.41 14.62
N THR A 78 -1.75 -4.21 14.58
CA THR A 78 -2.12 -3.47 15.80
C THR A 78 -3.14 -4.26 16.61
N HIS A 79 -4.17 -4.82 15.95
CA HIS A 79 -5.16 -5.65 16.62
C HIS A 79 -4.51 -6.85 17.32
N TYR A 80 -3.58 -7.54 16.65
CA TYR A 80 -2.86 -8.66 17.27
C TYR A 80 -1.93 -8.22 18.41
N SER A 81 -1.33 -7.02 18.34
CA SER A 81 -0.48 -6.52 19.42
C SER A 81 -1.26 -6.20 20.70
N GLU A 82 -2.56 -5.93 20.60
CA GLU A 82 -3.45 -5.66 21.74
C GLU A 82 -3.96 -6.95 22.42
N LEU A 83 -3.75 -8.12 21.80
CA LEU A 83 -4.19 -9.40 22.34
C LEU A 83 -3.12 -10.02 23.23
N ASP A 84 -3.44 -10.24 24.51
CA ASP A 84 -2.53 -10.88 25.49
C ASP A 84 -1.97 -12.22 25.01
N GLU A 85 -2.73 -12.96 24.18
CA GLU A 85 -2.29 -14.24 23.63
C GLU A 85 -1.10 -14.11 22.66
N TYR A 86 -0.85 -12.92 22.12
CA TYR A 86 0.26 -12.61 21.22
C TYR A 86 1.40 -11.85 21.91
N ALA A 87 1.38 -11.69 23.23
CA ALA A 87 2.45 -11.02 23.99
C ALA A 87 3.84 -11.64 23.75
N VAL A 88 3.91 -12.94 23.45
CA VAL A 88 5.19 -13.63 23.10
C VAL A 88 5.81 -13.08 21.81
N PHE A 89 5.02 -12.44 20.95
CA PHE A 89 5.44 -11.86 19.67
C PHE A 89 5.51 -10.33 19.71
N GLU A 90 5.42 -9.70 20.89
CA GLU A 90 5.39 -8.25 21.06
C GLU A 90 6.55 -7.56 20.33
N ASP A 91 7.79 -8.01 20.58
CA ASP A 91 9.00 -7.47 19.91
C ASP A 91 8.89 -7.54 18.37
N GLY A 92 8.36 -8.65 17.86
CA GLY A 92 8.21 -8.88 16.42
C GLY A 92 7.13 -7.98 15.81
N LEU A 93 5.99 -7.84 16.50
CA LEU A 93 4.89 -6.99 16.10
C LEU A 93 5.27 -5.51 16.16
N GLU A 94 5.99 -5.08 17.20
CA GLU A 94 6.51 -3.72 17.32
C GLU A 94 7.47 -3.40 16.14
N ALA A 95 8.42 -4.29 15.87
CA ALA A 95 9.33 -4.13 14.74
C ALA A 95 8.59 -4.08 13.39
N ALA A 96 7.54 -4.90 13.23
CA ALA A 96 6.74 -4.95 12.02
C ALA A 96 5.91 -3.67 11.82
N LEU A 97 5.25 -3.17 12.88
CA LEU A 97 4.50 -1.91 12.88
C LEU A 97 5.43 -0.71 12.60
N ALA A 98 6.59 -0.66 13.25
CA ALA A 98 7.61 0.35 12.97
C ALA A 98 8.05 0.32 11.50
N LYS A 99 8.13 -0.87 10.90
CA LYS A 99 8.49 -1.00 9.48
C LYS A 99 7.39 -0.49 8.55
N ILE A 100 6.12 -0.77 8.85
CA ILE A 100 5.00 -0.21 8.09
C ILE A 100 5.00 1.31 8.18
N ALA A 101 5.22 1.88 9.36
CA ALA A 101 5.32 3.32 9.55
C ALA A 101 6.40 3.95 8.66
N ASP A 102 7.59 3.35 8.60
CA ASP A 102 8.68 3.78 7.71
C ASP A 102 8.26 3.76 6.23
N TYR A 103 7.56 2.72 5.77
CA TYR A 103 7.07 2.65 4.39
C TYR A 103 5.96 3.68 4.12
N TYR A 104 5.03 3.85 5.04
CA TYR A 104 3.95 4.83 4.93
C TYR A 104 4.51 6.25 4.81
N GLU A 105 5.47 6.61 5.66
CA GLU A 105 6.17 7.89 5.58
C GLU A 105 6.95 8.05 4.27
N LYS A 106 7.56 6.98 3.74
CA LYS A 106 8.19 7.06 2.42
C LYS A 106 7.19 7.31 1.30
N THR A 107 6.00 6.72 1.37
CA THR A 107 4.94 7.01 0.39
C THR A 107 4.43 8.45 0.48
N SER A 108 4.51 9.06 1.68
CA SER A 108 4.13 10.45 1.93
C SER A 108 5.04 11.45 1.17
N THR A 109 6.29 11.07 0.87
CA THR A 109 7.22 11.94 0.11
C THR A 109 6.88 12.10 -1.37
N SER A 110 5.91 11.34 -1.90
CA SER A 110 5.57 11.35 -3.32
C SER A 110 4.07 11.45 -3.55
N HIS A 111 3.65 12.44 -4.34
CA HIS A 111 2.26 12.58 -4.78
C HIS A 111 1.79 11.42 -5.68
N ALA A 112 2.68 10.56 -6.18
CA ALA A 112 2.30 9.47 -7.08
C ALA A 112 1.26 8.51 -6.46
N TYR A 113 1.35 8.24 -5.16
CA TYR A 113 0.42 7.35 -4.46
C TYR A 113 -0.98 7.96 -4.34
N THR A 114 -1.07 9.22 -3.90
CA THR A 114 -2.35 9.93 -3.78
C THR A 114 -2.99 10.18 -5.15
N PHE A 115 -2.20 10.51 -6.16
CA PHE A 115 -2.68 10.64 -7.53
C PHE A 115 -3.16 9.33 -8.14
N ALA A 116 -2.45 8.22 -7.93
CA ALA A 116 -2.89 6.92 -8.43
C ALA A 116 -4.28 6.55 -7.90
N MET A 117 -4.56 6.89 -6.63
CA MET A 117 -5.89 6.71 -6.03
C MET A 117 -6.93 7.67 -6.60
N LEU A 118 -6.60 8.96 -6.72
CA LEU A 118 -7.50 9.97 -7.29
C LEU A 118 -7.93 9.66 -8.72
N LEU A 119 -6.99 9.15 -9.53
CA LEU A 119 -7.17 8.84 -10.94
C LEU A 119 -7.86 7.49 -11.17
N ASP A 120 -7.93 6.64 -10.15
CA ASP A 120 -8.70 5.40 -10.23
C ASP A 120 -10.19 5.74 -10.30
N PRO A 121 -10.88 5.43 -11.42
CA PRO A 121 -12.29 5.76 -11.60
C PRO A 121 -13.21 5.00 -10.63
N GLU A 122 -12.79 3.88 -10.06
CA GLU A 122 -13.60 3.10 -9.13
C GLU A 122 -13.58 3.69 -7.72
N THR A 123 -12.40 4.10 -7.23
CA THR A 123 -12.23 4.54 -5.84
C THR A 123 -12.16 6.07 -5.70
N LYS A 124 -11.50 6.80 -6.62
CA LYS A 124 -11.38 8.27 -6.59
C LYS A 124 -11.01 8.81 -5.20
N MET A 125 -11.95 9.51 -4.56
CA MET A 125 -11.80 10.09 -3.22
C MET A 125 -12.36 9.22 -2.10
N ASP A 126 -12.97 8.07 -2.41
CA ASP A 126 -13.73 7.28 -1.45
C ASP A 126 -12.86 6.78 -0.29
N HIS A 127 -11.62 6.39 -0.56
CA HIS A 127 -10.70 5.98 0.50
C HIS A 127 -10.40 7.12 1.47
N PHE A 128 -10.04 8.29 0.94
CA PHE A 128 -9.72 9.48 1.75
C PHE A 128 -10.93 9.93 2.56
N LYS A 129 -12.13 9.89 1.97
CA LYS A 129 -13.38 10.27 2.67
C LYS A 129 -13.70 9.38 3.86
N ARG A 130 -13.32 8.10 3.79
CA ARG A 130 -13.62 7.11 4.83
C ARG A 130 -12.59 7.13 5.95
N HIS A 131 -11.32 7.34 5.63
CA HIS A 131 -10.23 7.09 6.59
C HIS A 131 -9.50 8.36 7.02
N TRP A 132 -9.59 9.46 6.26
CA TRP A 132 -8.82 10.67 6.49
C TRP A 132 -9.71 11.83 6.96
N SER A 133 -9.15 12.75 7.75
CA SER A 133 -9.87 13.94 8.21
C SER A 133 -10.16 14.90 7.05
N ALA A 134 -11.14 15.79 7.23
CA ALA A 134 -11.51 16.78 6.22
C ALA A 134 -10.32 17.67 5.80
N ASP A 135 -9.46 18.05 6.75
CA ASP A 135 -8.25 18.84 6.47
C ASP A 135 -7.28 18.09 5.56
N LEU A 136 -7.11 16.79 5.78
CA LEU A 136 -6.22 15.96 4.99
C LEU A 136 -6.78 15.70 3.59
N GLN A 137 -8.09 15.52 3.48
CA GLN A 137 -8.78 15.41 2.19
C GLN A 137 -8.59 16.68 1.35
N GLN A 138 -8.72 17.86 1.96
CA GLN A 138 -8.54 19.12 1.26
C GLN A 138 -7.11 19.27 0.73
N ARG A 139 -6.10 18.93 1.54
CA ARG A 139 -4.69 18.98 1.11
C ARG A 139 -4.38 18.08 -0.08
N VAL A 140 -5.00 16.89 -0.14
CA VAL A 140 -4.86 15.99 -1.29
C VAL A 140 -5.40 16.65 -2.55
N LEU A 141 -6.53 17.34 -2.46
CA LEU A 141 -7.12 18.05 -3.60
C LEU A 141 -6.29 19.26 -4.01
N ASP A 142 -5.80 20.05 -3.06
CA ASP A 142 -4.97 21.23 -3.33
C ASP A 142 -3.67 20.83 -4.02
N ALA A 143 -2.95 19.84 -3.47
CA ALA A 143 -1.73 19.30 -4.07
C ALA A 143 -1.99 18.71 -5.46
N ALA A 144 -3.15 18.09 -5.65
CA ALA A 144 -3.52 17.53 -6.93
C ALA A 144 -3.79 18.61 -7.99
N GLU A 145 -4.49 19.67 -7.60
CA GLU A 145 -4.79 20.80 -8.45
C GLU A 145 -3.51 21.57 -8.84
N GLU A 146 -2.63 21.85 -7.88
CA GLU A 146 -1.35 22.53 -8.12
C GLU A 146 -0.47 21.74 -9.08
N THR A 147 -0.23 20.45 -8.78
CA THR A 147 0.59 19.59 -9.63
C THR A 147 -0.03 19.48 -11.03
N PHE A 148 -1.35 19.36 -11.15
CA PHE A 148 -2.00 19.33 -12.47
C PHE A 148 -1.78 20.64 -13.24
N LYS A 149 -1.94 21.79 -12.59
CA LYS A 149 -1.71 23.11 -13.21
C LYS A 149 -0.28 23.26 -13.71
N GLU A 150 0.71 22.89 -12.91
CA GLU A 150 2.13 22.95 -13.28
C GLU A 150 2.40 22.10 -14.52
N ARG A 151 2.00 20.83 -14.49
CA ARG A 151 2.22 19.90 -15.62
C ARG A 151 1.43 20.33 -16.86
N TYR A 152 0.25 20.90 -16.68
CA TYR A 152 -0.53 21.45 -17.78
C TYR A 152 0.18 22.65 -18.43
N LEU A 153 0.72 23.57 -17.64
CA LEU A 153 1.48 24.73 -18.14
C LEU A 153 2.80 24.32 -18.81
N GLU A 154 3.49 23.30 -18.31
CA GLU A 154 4.66 22.74 -18.99
C GLU A 154 4.32 22.20 -20.38
N MET A 155 3.19 21.49 -20.52
CA MET A 155 2.77 20.91 -21.79
C MET A 155 2.18 21.95 -22.76
N TYR A 156 1.38 22.89 -22.24
CA TYR A 156 0.49 23.76 -23.02
C TYR A 156 0.69 25.26 -22.74
N GLY A 157 1.80 25.64 -22.09
CA GLY A 157 2.13 27.02 -21.77
C GLY A 157 2.33 27.92 -22.98
N PRO A 158 2.62 29.22 -22.76
CA PRO A 158 2.71 30.22 -23.82
C PRO A 158 3.73 29.83 -24.89
N GLY A 159 3.27 29.48 -26.09
CA GLY A 159 4.11 29.04 -27.22
C GLY A 159 3.93 27.57 -27.64
N SER A 160 3.23 26.74 -26.84
CA SER A 160 2.92 25.36 -27.19
C SER A 160 1.63 25.23 -28.01
N ARG A 161 1.52 24.18 -28.84
CA ARG A 161 0.23 23.80 -29.45
C ARG A 161 -0.72 23.40 -28.32
N GLY A 162 -1.81 24.15 -28.15
CA GLY A 162 -2.84 23.85 -27.16
C GLY A 162 -3.39 22.43 -27.29
N PRO A 163 -4.08 21.92 -26.25
CA PRO A 163 -4.54 20.54 -26.19
C PRO A 163 -5.36 20.18 -27.43
N PRO A 164 -5.25 18.93 -27.93
CA PRO A 164 -6.08 18.48 -29.04
C PRO A 164 -7.55 18.69 -28.68
N LYS A 165 -8.27 19.49 -29.48
CA LYS A 165 -9.71 19.66 -29.32
C LYS A 165 -10.36 18.29 -29.46
N THR A 166 -10.94 17.76 -28.38
CA THR A 166 -11.64 16.48 -28.41
C THR A 166 -12.86 16.60 -29.34
N SER A 167 -12.79 15.98 -30.52
CA SER A 167 -13.97 15.71 -31.33
C SER A 167 -14.85 14.73 -30.54
N LYS A 168 -16.08 15.13 -30.20
CA LYS A 168 -17.08 14.23 -29.63
C LYS A 168 -17.37 13.10 -30.64
N LYS A 169 -16.65 11.99 -30.55
CA LYS A 169 -17.13 10.70 -31.03
C LYS A 169 -17.42 9.84 -29.81
N GLY A 170 -18.70 9.65 -29.54
CA GLY A 170 -19.15 8.69 -28.55
C GLY A 170 -18.66 7.30 -28.94
N SER A 171 -17.71 6.76 -28.18
CA SER A 171 -17.46 5.33 -28.14
C SER A 171 -17.79 4.85 -26.74
N THR A 172 -18.98 4.29 -26.59
CA THR A 172 -19.33 3.41 -25.48
C THR A 172 -18.47 2.15 -25.58
N VAL A 173 -17.25 2.21 -25.05
CA VAL A 173 -16.46 1.01 -24.77
C VAL A 173 -16.78 0.62 -23.32
N PRO A 174 -17.37 -0.56 -23.06
CA PRO A 174 -17.59 -1.02 -21.70
C PRO A 174 -16.22 -1.23 -21.04
N LEU A 175 -15.96 -0.53 -19.94
CA LEU A 175 -14.81 -0.79 -19.10
C LEU A 175 -14.89 -2.23 -18.57
N PRO A 176 -13.81 -3.03 -18.64
CA PRO A 176 -13.77 -4.34 -18.01
C PRO A 176 -13.98 -4.17 -16.50
N ARG A 177 -15.09 -4.71 -15.97
CA ARG A 177 -15.30 -4.79 -14.53
C ARG A 177 -14.39 -5.88 -13.99
N HIS A 178 -13.21 -5.49 -13.53
CA HIS A 178 -12.38 -6.38 -12.72
C HIS A 178 -12.94 -6.40 -11.31
N HIS A 179 -13.68 -7.46 -10.99
CA HIS A 179 -14.19 -7.72 -9.65
C HIS A 179 -13.02 -8.00 -8.68
N HIS A 180 -12.38 -6.96 -8.16
CA HIS A 180 -11.54 -7.04 -6.96
C HIS A 180 -12.22 -6.30 -5.81
N ARG A 181 -13.44 -6.73 -5.52
CA ARG A 181 -14.25 -6.25 -4.41
C ARG A 181 -14.12 -7.20 -3.22
N LEU A 182 -12.91 -7.34 -2.64
CA LEU A 182 -12.75 -8.21 -1.46
C LEU A 182 -11.83 -7.73 -0.33
N LEU A 183 -11.21 -6.54 -0.38
CA LEU A 183 -10.40 -6.05 0.77
C LEU A 183 -10.93 -4.79 1.48
N ILE A 184 -12.15 -4.35 1.13
CA ILE A 184 -12.84 -3.28 1.86
C ILE A 184 -14.17 -3.82 2.41
N ALA A 185 -14.10 -4.88 3.20
CA ALA A 185 -15.23 -5.37 3.96
C ALA A 185 -14.81 -5.58 5.41
N MET A 186 -15.23 -4.63 6.24
CA MET A 186 -15.37 -4.75 7.71
C MET A 186 -14.08 -4.90 8.52
N LEU A 187 -13.31 -3.82 8.62
CA LEU A 187 -12.50 -3.59 9.83
C LEU A 187 -13.06 -2.35 10.56
N PRO A 188 -13.39 -2.45 11.85
CA PRO A 188 -13.82 -1.30 12.63
C PRO A 188 -12.68 -0.26 12.64
N GLN A 189 -13.04 1.01 12.49
CA GLN A 189 -12.08 2.12 12.62
C GLN A 189 -11.53 2.12 14.05
N ASN A 190 -10.32 1.60 14.24
CA ASN A 190 -9.62 1.66 15.52
C ASN A 190 -9.01 3.07 15.68
N LEU A 191 -9.13 3.65 16.88
CA LEU A 191 -8.45 4.89 17.28
C LEU A 191 -6.94 4.84 16.99
N GLY A 192 -6.33 3.66 17.08
CA GLY A 192 -4.92 3.42 16.70
C GLY A 192 -4.62 3.78 15.25
N LEU A 193 -5.50 3.44 14.31
CA LEU A 193 -5.34 3.79 12.89
C LEU A 193 -5.41 5.29 12.66
N GLN A 194 -6.41 5.93 13.27
CA GLN A 194 -6.64 7.35 13.07
C GLN A 194 -5.47 8.16 13.65
N ASN A 195 -4.94 7.73 14.80
CA ASN A 195 -3.73 8.29 15.39
C ASN A 195 -2.50 8.02 14.52
N PHE A 196 -2.35 6.82 13.96
CA PHE A 196 -1.26 6.49 13.03
C PHE A 196 -1.28 7.38 11.77
N ILE A 197 -2.43 7.50 11.10
CA ILE A 197 -2.62 8.34 9.91
C ILE A 197 -2.35 9.81 10.26
N ASN A 198 -2.93 10.30 11.36
CA ASN A 198 -2.76 11.70 11.77
C ASN A 198 -1.32 12.01 12.16
N THR A 199 -0.64 11.14 12.91
CA THR A 199 0.74 11.35 13.37
C THR A 199 1.73 11.28 12.20
N SER A 200 1.57 10.29 11.32
CA SER A 200 2.43 10.14 10.15
C SER A 200 2.24 11.28 9.14
N MET A 201 1.01 11.77 8.95
CA MET A 201 0.76 12.91 8.06
C MET A 201 1.06 14.29 8.66
N VAL A 202 1.13 14.41 9.99
CA VAL A 202 1.71 15.59 10.64
C VAL A 202 3.21 15.68 10.37
N LEU A 203 3.92 14.55 10.20
CA LEU A 203 5.32 14.56 9.75
C LEU A 203 5.46 14.96 8.27
N MET A 204 4.51 14.53 7.42
CA MET A 204 4.38 15.00 6.03
C MET A 204 4.18 16.54 5.94
N LYS A 205 3.52 17.16 6.93
CA LYS A 205 3.35 18.62 7.06
C LYS A 205 4.68 19.40 7.09
N TYR A 206 5.75 18.81 7.62
CA TYR A 206 7.06 19.47 7.75
C TYR A 206 7.98 19.26 6.55
N ARG A 207 7.57 18.47 5.55
CA ARG A 207 8.36 18.16 4.35
C ARG A 207 7.71 18.57 3.03
N MET A 208 6.50 19.12 3.09
CA MET A 208 5.77 19.68 1.94
C MET A 208 5.94 21.22 1.80
N VAL A 209 6.91 21.80 2.50
CA VAL A 209 7.40 23.20 2.34
C VAL A 209 8.87 23.12 2.01
#